data_AF-A0AAE6NR97-F1
#
_entry.id   AF-A0AAE6NR97-F1
#
_cell.length_a   1.000
_cell.length_b   1.000
_cell.length_c   1.000
_cell.angle_alpha   90.00
_cell.angle_beta   90.00
_cell.angle_gamma   90.00
#
_symmetry.space_group_name_H-M   'P 1'
#
loop_
_entity.id
_entity.type
_entity.pdbx_description
1 polymer ?
#
loop_
_entity_poly.entity_id
_entity_poly.type
_entity_poly.pdbx_seq_one_letter_code
_entity_poly.pdbx_strand_id
1 'polypeptide(L)'
;MLETRNSWCKQGYYTGHETRLLALWALRDPLASGQVLPPLLSRFAEVVVDEAQDCSAADLAILKRLHEAGLPLVLVGDPDQSIYAWRGADPQALHAFTARLGPAPLRLTGKLAQLPRHLPPGGHPARREPGP
;
A
#
# COMPACT_ATOMS: atom_id res chain seq x y z
N MET A 1 29.76 13.12 -2.01
CA MET A 1 28.42 12.51 -1.79
C MET A 1 28.24 11.21 -2.58
N LEU A 2 28.50 11.19 -3.90
CA LEU A 2 28.42 9.97 -4.72
C LEU A 2 29.45 8.90 -4.33
N GLU A 3 30.69 9.29 -4.01
CA GLU A 3 31.75 8.36 -3.59
C GLU A 3 31.42 7.68 -2.25
N THR A 4 30.84 8.43 -1.30
CA THR A 4 30.36 7.91 -0.01
C THR A 4 29.25 6.88 -0.21
N ARG A 5 28.27 7.18 -1.06
CA ARG A 5 27.18 6.26 -1.41
C ARG A 5 27.70 4.97 -2.05
N ASN A 6 28.63 5.09 -3.00
CA ASN A 6 29.22 3.93 -3.66
C ASN A 6 30.06 3.08 -2.70
N SER A 7 30.73 3.70 -1.72
CA SER A 7 31.44 2.99 -0.66
C SER A 7 30.49 2.19 0.23
N TRP A 8 29.36 2.77 0.63
CA TRP A 8 28.32 2.08 1.40
C TRP A 8 27.70 0.90 0.66
N CYS A 9 27.39 1.06 -0.63
CA CYS A 9 26.90 -0.04 -1.47
C CYS A 9 27.89 -1.21 -1.54
N LYS A 10 29.20 -0.94 -1.66
CA LYS A 10 30.24 -1.99 -1.66
C LYS A 10 30.34 -2.73 -0.33
N GLN A 11 29.91 -2.10 0.75
CA GLN A 11 29.86 -2.69 2.10
C GLN A 11 28.52 -3.37 2.39
N GLY A 12 27.58 -3.41 1.43
CA GLY A 12 26.27 -4.04 1.57
C GLY A 12 25.19 -3.16 2.20
N TYR A 13 25.44 -1.86 2.37
CA TYR A 13 24.44 -0.91 2.85
C TYR A 13 23.65 -0.33 1.68
N TYR A 14 22.33 -0.44 1.77
CA TYR A 14 21.40 0.11 0.79
C TYR A 14 20.36 0.97 1.50
N THR A 15 20.04 2.11 0.90
CA THR A 15 18.88 2.90 1.29
C THR A 15 17.59 2.16 0.93
N GLY A 16 16.47 2.59 1.52
CA GLY A 16 15.16 2.05 1.13
C GLY A 16 14.85 2.27 -0.35
N HIS A 17 15.31 3.38 -0.95
CA HIS A 17 15.13 3.63 -2.38
C HIS A 17 15.97 2.66 -3.23
N GLU A 18 17.25 2.47 -2.90
CA GLU A 18 18.12 1.52 -3.61
C GLU A 18 17.61 0.09 -3.49
N THR A 19 17.10 -0.30 -2.32
CA THR A 19 16.51 -1.63 -2.10
C THR A 19 15.32 -1.87 -3.03
N ARG A 20 14.44 -0.88 -3.23
CA ARG A 20 13.33 -0.97 -4.20
C ARG A 20 13.83 -1.12 -5.63
N LEU A 21 14.86 -0.36 -6.01
CA LEU A 21 15.43 -0.45 -7.35
C LEU A 21 16.08 -1.83 -7.60
N LEU A 22 16.78 -2.38 -6.60
CA LEU A 22 17.38 -3.71 -6.68
C LEU A 22 16.31 -4.81 -6.76
N ALA A 23 15.25 -4.71 -5.95
CA ALA A 23 14.12 -5.64 -6.02
C ALA A 23 13.44 -5.58 -7.40
N LEU A 24 13.19 -4.39 -7.92
CA LEU A 24 12.60 -4.21 -9.25
C LEU A 24 13.53 -4.73 -10.36
N TRP A 25 14.85 -4.54 -10.24
CA TRP A 25 15.83 -5.10 -11.16
C TRP A 25 15.78 -6.64 -11.14
N ALA A 26 15.80 -7.25 -9.95
CA ALA A 26 15.75 -8.71 -9.79
C ALA A 26 14.45 -9.31 -10.35
N LEU A 27 13.32 -8.61 -10.20
CA LEU A 27 12.03 -9.04 -10.76
C LEU A 27 11.92 -8.82 -12.28
N ARG A 28 12.79 -8.01 -12.88
CA ARG A 28 12.80 -7.75 -14.34
C ARG A 28 13.81 -8.61 -15.08
N ASP A 29 14.90 -9.00 -14.42
CA ASP A 29 15.90 -9.89 -14.99
C ASP A 29 15.36 -11.34 -15.04
N PRO A 30 15.32 -12.00 -16.21
CA PRO A 30 14.75 -13.35 -16.33
C PRO A 30 15.46 -14.40 -15.46
N LEU A 31 16.78 -14.29 -15.28
CA LEU A 31 17.55 -15.27 -14.50
C LEU A 31 17.33 -15.09 -13.00
N ALA A 32 17.31 -13.84 -12.52
CA ALA A 32 17.05 -13.53 -11.12
C ALA A 32 15.57 -13.78 -10.76
N SER A 33 14.63 -13.34 -11.60
CA SER A 33 13.20 -13.54 -11.35
C SER A 33 12.82 -15.02 -11.30
N GLY A 34 13.44 -15.87 -12.12
CA GLY A 34 13.28 -17.32 -12.07
C GLY A 34 13.73 -17.97 -10.75
N GLN A 35 14.58 -17.29 -9.96
CA GLN A 35 15.01 -17.76 -8.64
C GLN A 35 14.21 -17.11 -7.50
N VAL A 36 13.76 -15.87 -7.68
CA VAL A 36 13.09 -15.09 -6.63
C VAL A 36 11.59 -15.33 -6.61
N LEU A 37 10.92 -15.44 -7.76
CA LEU A 37 9.46 -15.57 -7.81
C LEU A 37 8.96 -16.92 -7.26
N PRO A 38 9.52 -18.09 -7.61
CA PRO A 38 8.99 -19.36 -7.12
C PRO A 38 8.89 -19.47 -5.59
N PRO A 39 9.93 -19.13 -4.80
CA PRO A 39 9.81 -19.17 -3.35
C PRO A 39 8.78 -18.17 -2.82
N LEU A 40 8.66 -16.96 -3.41
CA LEU A 40 7.65 -15.99 -3.00
C LEU A 40 6.22 -16.50 -3.26
N LEU A 41 5.96 -17.03 -4.45
CA LEU A 41 4.66 -17.61 -4.83
C LEU A 41 4.30 -18.83 -3.98
N SER A 42 5.30 -19.62 -3.56
CA SER A 42 5.07 -20.78 -2.68
C SER A 42 4.79 -20.38 -1.24
N ARG A 43 5.31 -19.23 -0.80
CA ARG A 43 5.26 -18.78 0.59
C ARG A 43 4.03 -17.93 0.89
N PHE A 44 3.65 -17.06 -0.04
CA PHE A 44 2.61 -16.06 0.17
C PHE A 44 1.39 -16.39 -0.68
N ALA A 45 0.21 -16.37 -0.07
CA ALA A 45 -1.05 -16.56 -0.79
C ALA A 45 -1.56 -15.27 -1.45
N GLU A 46 -1.19 -14.10 -0.91
CA GLU A 46 -1.55 -12.78 -1.41
C GLU A 46 -0.60 -11.71 -0.84
N VAL A 47 -0.66 -10.50 -1.40
CA VAL A 47 -0.01 -9.31 -0.86
C VAL A 47 -1.07 -8.27 -0.54
N VAL A 48 -1.10 -7.84 0.73
CA VAL A 48 -1.95 -6.75 1.20
C VAL A 48 -1.06 -5.51 1.39
N VAL A 49 -1.42 -4.41 0.74
CA VAL A 49 -0.72 -3.13 0.86
C VAL A 49 -1.67 -2.14 1.51
N ASP A 50 -1.28 -1.67 2.70
CA ASP A 50 -1.92 -0.53 3.35
C ASP A 50 -1.29 0.79 2.86
N GLU A 51 -2.03 1.88 2.99
CA GLU A 51 -1.62 3.22 2.53
C GLU A 51 -1.14 3.24 1.06
N ALA A 52 -1.86 2.54 0.17
CA ALA A 52 -1.48 2.39 -1.23
C ALA A 52 -1.30 3.74 -1.97
N GLN A 53 -1.97 4.81 -1.51
CA GLN A 53 -1.80 6.18 -2.02
C GLN A 53 -0.38 6.74 -1.89
N ASP A 54 0.43 6.19 -0.98
CA ASP A 54 1.82 6.61 -0.76
C ASP A 54 2.85 5.76 -1.52
N CYS A 55 2.40 4.78 -2.33
CA CYS A 55 3.29 3.94 -3.13
C CYS A 55 4.03 4.76 -4.20
N SER A 56 5.35 4.59 -4.27
CA SER A 56 6.16 5.17 -5.35
C SER A 56 5.97 4.39 -6.66
N ALA A 57 6.43 4.97 -7.77
CA ALA A 57 6.44 4.28 -9.07
C ALA A 57 7.21 2.95 -9.04
N ALA A 58 8.27 2.85 -8.23
CA ALA A 58 9.02 1.60 -8.07
C ALA A 58 8.21 0.55 -7.31
N ASP A 59 7.49 0.94 -6.25
CA ASP A 59 6.62 0.05 -5.47
C ASP A 59 5.51 -0.51 -6.37
N LEU A 60 4.82 0.36 -7.12
CA LEU A 60 3.77 -0.07 -8.06
C LEU A 60 4.31 -1.01 -9.14
N ALA A 61 5.53 -0.78 -9.65
CA ALA A 61 6.15 -1.66 -10.63
C ALA A 61 6.51 -3.03 -10.06
N ILE A 62 6.95 -3.09 -8.78
CA ILE A 62 7.19 -4.36 -8.07
C ILE A 62 5.88 -5.11 -7.90
N LEU A 63 4.85 -4.45 -7.35
CA LEU A 63 3.52 -5.04 -7.14
C LEU A 63 2.94 -5.58 -8.45
N LYS A 64 3.06 -4.82 -9.54
CA LYS A 64 2.65 -5.26 -10.87
C LYS A 64 3.33 -6.56 -11.29
N ARG A 65 4.64 -6.70 -11.08
CA ARG A 65 5.38 -7.93 -11.45
C ARG A 65 4.95 -9.13 -10.61
N LEU A 66 4.72 -8.93 -9.31
CA LEU A 66 4.21 -9.99 -8.44
C LEU A 66 2.80 -10.45 -8.88
N HIS A 67 1.94 -9.49 -9.23
CA HIS A 67 0.61 -9.78 -9.74
C HIS A 67 0.63 -10.54 -11.07
N GLU A 68 1.45 -10.09 -12.03
CA GLU A 68 1.63 -10.76 -13.32
C GLU A 68 2.19 -12.19 -13.17
N ALA A 69 2.96 -12.44 -12.10
CA ALA A 69 3.46 -13.77 -11.76
C ALA A 69 2.41 -14.68 -11.08
N GLY A 70 1.20 -14.17 -10.83
CA GLY A 70 0.08 -14.92 -10.27
C GLY A 70 -0.18 -14.69 -8.78
N LEU A 71 0.49 -13.72 -8.14
CA LEU A 71 0.26 -13.40 -6.74
C LEU A 71 -0.91 -12.40 -6.59
N PRO A 72 -2.02 -12.77 -5.92
CA PRO A 72 -3.14 -11.85 -5.69
C PRO A 72 -2.70 -10.61 -4.90
N LEU A 73 -3.31 -9.45 -5.24
CA LEU A 73 -3.05 -8.19 -4.57
C LEU A 73 -4.34 -7.63 -3.96
N VAL A 74 -4.24 -7.12 -2.74
CA VAL A 74 -5.25 -6.29 -2.09
C VAL A 74 -4.60 -4.95 -1.76
N LEU A 75 -5.17 -3.85 -2.27
CA LEU A 75 -4.69 -2.50 -2.03
C LEU A 75 -5.71 -1.74 -1.21
N VAL A 76 -5.29 -1.24 -0.06
CA VAL A 76 -6.08 -0.41 0.85
C VAL A 76 -5.45 0.98 0.87
N GLY A 77 -6.28 2.01 0.79
CA GLY A 77 -5.80 3.38 0.81
C GLY A 77 -6.93 4.40 0.70
N ASP A 78 -6.57 5.66 0.96
CA ASP A 78 -7.46 6.81 0.88
C ASP A 78 -6.94 7.82 -0.16
N PRO A 79 -7.57 7.92 -1.36
CA PRO A 79 -7.18 8.89 -2.37
C PRO A 79 -7.29 10.34 -1.91
N ASP A 80 -8.19 10.65 -0.98
CA ASP A 80 -8.39 12.02 -0.48
C ASP A 80 -7.28 12.45 0.50
N GLN A 81 -6.47 11.49 0.98
CA GLN A 81 -5.29 11.72 1.82
C GLN A 81 -3.96 11.69 1.05
N SER A 82 -3.98 11.71 -0.28
CA SER A 82 -2.76 11.77 -1.08
C SER A 82 -2.09 13.16 -1.01
N ILE A 83 -1.52 13.51 0.15
CA ILE A 83 -0.84 14.80 0.41
C ILE A 83 0.68 14.75 0.11
N TYR A 84 1.20 13.62 -0.39
CA TYR A 84 2.63 13.33 -0.53
C TYR A 84 3.19 13.29 -1.96
N ALA A 85 2.63 14.06 -2.91
CA ALA A 85 3.18 14.17 -4.28
C ALA A 85 4.69 14.52 -4.33
N TRP A 86 5.20 15.19 -3.29
CA TRP A 86 6.61 15.58 -3.15
C TRP A 86 7.58 14.44 -2.76
N ARG A 87 7.08 13.25 -2.39
CA ARG A 87 7.91 12.06 -2.07
C ARG A 87 8.03 11.05 -3.21
N GLY A 88 7.50 11.36 -4.40
CA GLY A 88 7.52 10.46 -5.55
C GLY A 88 6.38 9.43 -5.57
N ALA A 89 5.39 9.59 -4.67
CA ALA A 89 4.08 8.97 -4.82
C ALA A 89 3.31 9.72 -5.91
N ASP A 90 2.77 8.98 -6.88
CA ASP A 90 1.98 9.54 -7.99
C ASP A 90 0.55 8.95 -7.91
N PRO A 91 -0.42 9.75 -7.41
CA PRO A 91 -1.81 9.31 -7.31
C PRO A 91 -2.42 8.87 -8.65
N GLN A 92 -1.96 9.45 -9.77
CA GLN A 92 -2.41 9.05 -11.10
C GLN A 92 -1.85 7.68 -11.47
N ALA A 93 -0.61 7.39 -11.10
CA ALA A 93 0.00 6.08 -11.32
C ALA A 93 -0.73 4.98 -10.53
N LEU A 94 -1.12 5.24 -9.28
CA LEU A 94 -1.92 4.30 -8.50
C LEU A 94 -3.30 4.09 -9.15
N HIS A 95 -3.98 5.16 -9.57
CA HIS A 95 -5.28 5.06 -10.22
C HIS A 95 -5.22 4.26 -11.53
N ALA A 96 -4.20 4.50 -12.36
CA ALA A 96 -3.97 3.75 -13.59
C ALA A 96 -3.58 2.28 -13.32
N PHE A 97 -2.94 2.00 -12.19
CA PHE A 97 -2.59 0.65 -11.77
C PHE A 97 -3.81 -0.13 -11.29
N THR A 98 -4.62 0.44 -10.38
CA THR A 98 -5.82 -0.20 -9.84
C THR A 98 -6.85 -0.53 -10.93
N ALA A 99 -6.98 0.33 -11.95
CA ALA A 99 -7.82 0.08 -13.12
C ALA A 99 -7.43 -1.19 -13.91
N ARG A 100 -6.21 -1.70 -13.74
CA ARG A 100 -5.69 -2.89 -14.45
C ARG A 100 -5.75 -4.18 -13.62
N LEU A 101 -6.05 -4.11 -12.33
CA LEU A 101 -6.06 -5.27 -11.43
C LEU A 101 -7.34 -6.12 -11.51
N GLY A 102 -8.36 -5.63 -12.23
CA GLY A 102 -9.59 -6.38 -12.50
C GLY A 102 -10.81 -5.80 -11.77
N PRO A 103 -11.13 -6.23 -10.53
CA PRO A 103 -12.37 -5.87 -9.88
C PRO A 103 -12.47 -4.37 -9.61
N ALA A 104 -13.70 -3.85 -9.72
CA ALA A 104 -13.98 -2.46 -9.39
C ALA A 104 -13.59 -2.17 -7.93
N PRO A 105 -12.97 -1.00 -7.63
CA PRO A 105 -12.60 -0.63 -6.27
C PRO A 105 -13.80 -0.68 -5.33
N LEU A 106 -13.65 -1.36 -4.19
CA LEU A 106 -14.66 -1.35 -3.14
C LEU A 106 -14.51 -0.06 -2.31
N ARG A 107 -15.47 0.85 -2.44
CA ARG A 107 -15.52 2.05 -1.58
C ARG A 107 -16.16 1.71 -0.25
N LEU A 108 -15.42 1.90 0.84
CA LEU A 108 -15.92 1.80 2.19
C LEU A 108 -16.58 3.14 2.58
N THR A 109 -17.89 3.14 2.81
CA THR A 109 -18.68 4.36 3.09
C THR A 109 -18.94 4.60 4.59
N GLY A 110 -18.53 3.68 5.46
CA GLY A 110 -18.70 3.79 6.91
C GLY A 110 -17.48 4.37 7.62
N LYS A 111 -17.68 5.40 8.46
CA LYS A 111 -16.66 5.91 9.38
C LYS A 111 -16.78 5.22 10.73
N LEU A 112 -15.93 4.23 11.00
CA LEU A 112 -15.91 3.52 12.28
C LEU A 112 -15.12 4.28 13.38
N ALA A 113 -14.14 5.09 12.97
CA ALA A 113 -13.22 5.79 13.89
C ALA A 113 -13.79 7.07 14.53
N GLN A 114 -14.97 7.53 14.11
CA GLN A 114 -15.63 8.73 14.65
C GLN A 114 -16.84 8.35 15.50
N LEU A 115 -16.61 7.74 16.66
CA LEU A 115 -17.61 7.76 17.73
C LEU A 115 -17.86 9.22 18.13
N PRO A 116 -19.12 9.68 18.29
CA PRO A 116 -19.39 11.06 18.66
C PRO A 116 -18.78 11.34 20.04
N ARG A 117 -17.73 12.17 20.08
CA ARG A 117 -17.10 12.64 21.33
C ARG A 117 -17.95 13.69 22.08
N HIS A 118 -19.25 13.70 21.87
CA HIS A 118 -20.17 14.54 22.63
C HIS A 118 -21.36 13.73 23.11
N LEU A 119 -21.23 13.15 24.29
CA LEU A 119 -22.38 13.03 25.18
C LEU A 119 -22.56 14.42 25.83
N PRO A 120 -23.73 15.08 25.71
CA PRO A 120 -23.99 16.29 26.48
C PRO A 120 -23.95 15.96 27.97
N PRO A 121 -23.32 16.79 28.83
CA PRO A 121 -23.33 16.56 30.26
C PRO A 121 -24.77 16.77 30.78
N GLY A 122 -25.43 15.71 31.25
CA GLY A 122 -26.61 15.83 32.11
C GLY A 122 -27.97 15.36 31.57
N GLY A 123 -28.04 14.51 30.54
CA GLY A 123 -29.31 13.91 30.13
C GLY A 123 -29.63 12.63 30.93
N HIS A 124 -30.29 12.75 32.09
CA HIS A 124 -30.92 11.59 32.72
C HIS A 124 -31.97 10.98 31.75
N PRO A 125 -32.01 9.66 31.53
CA PRO A 125 -33.08 9.06 30.74
C PRO A 125 -34.40 9.23 31.49
N ALA A 126 -35.31 10.02 30.92
CA ALA A 126 -36.66 10.20 31.45
C ALA A 126 -37.34 8.83 31.57
N ARG A 127 -37.75 8.47 32.79
CA ARG A 127 -38.66 7.35 33.03
C ARG A 127 -39.96 7.66 32.28
N ARG A 128 -40.36 6.78 31.36
CA ARG A 128 -41.72 6.79 30.81
C ARG A 128 -42.65 6.30 31.90
N GLU A 129 -43.54 7.16 32.38
CA GLU A 129 -44.71 6.70 33.14
C GLU A 129 -45.76 6.15 32.15
N PRO A 130 -46.46 5.05 32.50
CA PRO A 130 -47.57 4.57 31.71
C PRO A 130 -48.79 5.49 31.91
N GLY A 131 -49.34 5.98 30.78
CA GLY A 131 -50.57 6.78 30.75
C GLY A 131 -51.84 5.96 31.07
N PRO A 132 -52.99 6.65 31.19
CA PRO A 132 -54.16 6.22 31.97
C PRO A 132 -54.86 4.96 31.46
#